data_AF-A0A948C5B9-F1
#
_entry.id   AF-A0A948C5B9-F1
#
_cell.length_a   1.000
_cell.length_b   1.000
_cell.length_c   1.000
_cell.angle_alpha   90.00
_cell.angle_beta   90.00
_cell.angle_gamma   90.00
#
_symmetry.space_group_name_H-M   'P 1'
#
loop_
_entity.id
_entity.type
_entity.pdbx_description
1 polymer ?
#
loop_
_entity_poly.entity_id
_entity_poly.type
_entity_poly.pdbx_seq_one_letter_code
_entity_poly.pdbx_strand_id
1 'polypeptide(L)'
;MQPKEGARRVFLQNRGKQEKKYKNVEETIKANQDRMKRLQKRLLKIYSVDFMDKKNYDKVITTDGKTIEENIDDVLKAIKKFQKKHS
;
A
#
# COMPACT_ATOMS: atom_id res chain seq x y z
N MET A 1 6.21 -1.77 -2.28
CA MET A 1 6.44 -2.08 -0.87
C MET A 1 6.77 -3.53 -0.74
N GLN A 2 7.93 -3.85 -0.18
CA GLN A 2 8.30 -5.23 0.11
C GLN A 2 7.35 -5.78 1.21
N PRO A 3 6.83 -7.02 1.07
CA PRO A 3 5.89 -7.59 2.03
C PRO A 3 6.40 -7.57 3.48
N LYS A 4 7.71 -7.78 3.67
CA LYS A 4 8.36 -7.79 4.99
C LYS A 4 8.36 -6.41 5.66
N GLU A 5 8.65 -5.34 4.92
CA GLU A 5 8.69 -3.98 5.47
C GLU A 5 7.27 -3.49 5.83
N GLY A 6 6.28 -3.80 4.97
CA GLY A 6 4.88 -3.52 5.27
C GLY A 6 4.39 -4.25 6.53
N ALA A 7 4.75 -5.54 6.67
CA ALA A 7 4.42 -6.32 7.85
C ALA A 7 5.12 -5.79 9.11
N ARG A 8 6.41 -5.43 9.02
CA ARG A 8 7.16 -4.82 10.13
C ARG A 8 6.49 -3.53 10.62
N ARG A 9 6.06 -2.65 9.71
CA ARG A 9 5.36 -1.40 10.06
C ARG A 9 4.04 -1.66 10.78
N VAL A 10 3.25 -2.62 10.29
CA VAL A 10 1.98 -3.00 10.95
C VAL A 10 2.22 -3.61 12.32
N PHE A 11 3.21 -4.49 12.46
CA PHE A 11 3.55 -5.13 13.74
C PHE A 11 3.99 -4.10 14.80
N LEU A 12 4.79 -3.10 14.42
CA LEU A 12 5.29 -2.07 15.33
C LEU A 12 4.25 -0.99 15.66
N GLN A 13 3.18 -0.85 14.86
CA GLN A 13 2.14 0.15 15.10
C GLN A 13 1.11 -0.37 16.12
N ASN A 14 1.04 0.28 17.28
CA ASN A 14 -0.05 0.05 18.22
C ASN A 14 -1.29 0.84 17.78
N ARG A 15 -2.18 0.20 17.03
CA ARG A 15 -3.44 0.80 16.54
C ARG A 15 -4.62 0.63 17.51
N GLY A 16 -4.34 0.32 18.77
CA GLY A 16 -5.34 0.21 19.84
C GLY A 16 -6.24 -1.03 19.70
N LYS A 17 -7.45 -0.96 20.29
CA LYS A 17 -8.39 -2.08 20.40
C LYS A 17 -9.03 -2.51 19.06
N GLN A 18 -8.84 -1.74 17.99
CA GLN A 18 -9.51 -1.95 16.71
C GLN A 18 -8.75 -2.92 15.78
N GLU A 19 -7.50 -3.26 16.10
CA GLU A 19 -6.71 -4.18 15.28
C GLU A 19 -6.21 -5.41 16.06
N LYS A 20 -6.15 -6.54 15.35
CA LYS A 20 -5.57 -7.78 15.87
C LYS A 20 -4.10 -7.54 16.24
N LYS A 21 -3.72 -7.85 17.48
CA LYS A 21 -2.31 -7.92 17.87
C LYS A 21 -1.69 -9.19 17.30
N TYR A 22 -0.62 -9.04 16.53
CA TYR A 22 0.15 -10.16 15.99
C TYR A 22 1.26 -10.56 16.97
N LYS A 23 1.60 -11.85 17.01
CA LYS A 23 2.65 -12.38 17.88
C LYS A 23 4.05 -12.09 17.33
N ASN A 24 4.18 -12.08 16.01
CA ASN A 24 5.45 -11.86 15.32
C ASN A 24 5.22 -11.29 13.90
N VAL A 25 6.33 -10.95 13.23
CA VAL A 25 6.31 -10.40 11.87
C VAL A 25 5.79 -11.42 10.85
N GLU A 26 6.08 -12.72 11.00
CA GLU A 26 5.61 -13.76 10.07
C GLU A 26 4.08 -13.89 10.06
N GLU A 27 3.45 -13.87 11.24
CA GLU A 27 2.00 -13.86 11.38
C GLU A 27 1.41 -12.62 10.68
N THR A 28 2.09 -11.48 10.82
CA THR A 28 1.67 -10.22 10.19
C THR A 28 1.80 -10.30 8.66
N ILE A 29 2.85 -10.94 8.13
CA ILE A 29 3.00 -11.20 6.69
C ILE A 29 1.82 -12.02 6.17
N LYS A 30 1.52 -13.15 6.82
CA LYS A 30 0.42 -14.04 6.42
C LYS A 30 -0.92 -13.31 6.48
N ALA A 31 -1.20 -12.61 7.57
CA ALA A 31 -2.43 -11.84 7.73
C ALA A 31 -2.60 -10.75 6.67
N ASN A 32 -1.51 -10.05 6.33
CA ASN A 32 -1.52 -9.04 5.26
C ASN A 32 -1.77 -9.68 3.90
N GLN A 33 -1.12 -10.80 3.57
CA GLN A 33 -1.35 -11.51 2.30
C GLN A 33 -2.81 -11.97 2.17
N ASP A 34 -3.36 -12.56 3.23
CA ASP A 34 -4.76 -13.02 3.22
C ASP A 34 -5.75 -11.85 3.12
N ARG A 35 -5.45 -10.73 3.80
CA ARG A 35 -6.22 -9.49 3.68
C ARG A 35 -6.19 -8.97 2.24
N MET A 36 -5.03 -8.91 1.60
CA MET A 36 -4.90 -8.44 0.22
C MET A 36 -5.68 -9.31 -0.75
N LYS A 37 -5.62 -10.65 -0.61
CA LYS A 37 -6.42 -11.57 -1.44
C LYS A 37 -7.93 -11.35 -1.27
N ARG A 38 -8.42 -11.24 -0.03
CA ARG A 38 -9.85 -10.96 0.24
C ARG A 38 -10.27 -9.61 -0.32
N LEU A 39 -9.42 -8.60 -0.15
CA LEU A 39 -9.68 -7.25 -0.65
C LEU A 39 -9.72 -7.25 -2.18
N GLN A 40 -8.76 -7.88 -2.86
CA GLN A 40 -8.71 -8.01 -4.32
C GLN A 40 -9.99 -8.64 -4.86
N LYS A 41 -10.36 -9.82 -4.34
CA LYS A 41 -11.61 -10.50 -4.75
C LYS A 41 -12.84 -9.62 -4.57
N ARG A 42 -12.94 -8.91 -3.42
CA ARG A 42 -14.08 -8.05 -3.11
C ARG A 42 -14.15 -6.84 -4.04
N LEU A 43 -13.05 -6.12 -4.20
CA LEU A 43 -13.02 -4.88 -4.98
C LEU A 43 -13.12 -5.16 -6.48
N LEU A 44 -12.52 -6.25 -6.97
CA LEU A 44 -12.71 -6.70 -8.34
C LEU A 44 -14.19 -6.98 -8.64
N LYS A 45 -14.92 -7.62 -7.71
CA LYS A 45 -16.36 -7.85 -7.87
C LYS A 45 -17.18 -6.56 -7.89
N ILE A 46 -16.81 -5.56 -7.10
CA ILE A 46 -17.58 -4.31 -6.94
C ILE A 46 -17.29 -3.34 -8.09
N TYR A 47 -16.02 -3.16 -8.44
CA TYR A 47 -15.57 -2.12 -9.36
C TYR A 47 -15.18 -2.66 -10.75
N SER A 48 -15.13 -3.98 -10.94
CA SER A 48 -14.61 -4.61 -12.16
C SER A 48 -13.18 -4.17 -12.53
N VAL A 49 -12.43 -3.67 -11.55
CA VAL A 49 -11.05 -3.19 -11.69
C VAL A 49 -10.17 -3.91 -10.67
N ASP A 50 -9.07 -4.49 -11.14
CA ASP A 50 -8.06 -5.07 -10.27
C ASP A 50 -7.13 -3.97 -9.75
N PHE A 51 -7.31 -3.55 -8.49
CA PHE A 51 -6.46 -2.54 -7.87
C PHE A 51 -5.01 -3.01 -7.65
N MET A 52 -4.72 -4.30 -7.84
CA MET A 52 -3.35 -4.81 -7.80
C MET A 52 -2.65 -4.70 -9.15
N ASP A 53 -3.39 -4.46 -10.24
CA ASP A 53 -2.80 -4.22 -11.56
C ASP A 53 -2.29 -2.78 -11.65
N LYS A 54 -0.97 -2.66 -11.80
CA LYS A 54 -0.28 -1.37 -11.89
C LYS A 54 -0.67 -0.56 -13.13
N LYS A 55 -1.21 -1.20 -14.17
CA LYS A 55 -1.70 -0.52 -15.38
C LYS A 55 -2.89 0.40 -15.11
N ASN A 56 -3.61 0.16 -14.01
CA ASN A 56 -4.74 0.99 -13.59
C ASN A 56 -4.32 2.29 -12.89
N TYR A 57 -3.02 2.60 -12.86
CA TYR A 57 -2.47 3.77 -12.17
C TYR A 57 -1.50 4.53 -13.06
N ASP A 58 -1.58 5.87 -13.07
CA ASP A 58 -0.60 6.73 -13.74
C ASP A 58 0.77 6.70 -13.06
N LYS A 59 0.79 6.47 -11.74
CA LYS A 59 2.01 6.42 -10.93
C LYS A 59 1.87 5.44 -9.77
N VAL A 60 2.85 4.55 -9.65
CA VAL A 60 3.05 3.70 -8.47
C VAL A 60 4.26 4.21 -7.69
N ILE A 61 4.07 4.49 -6.40
CA ILE A 61 5.12 5.01 -5.50
C ILE A 61 5.53 3.90 -4.53
N THR A 62 6.84 3.64 -4.46
CA THR A 62 7.43 2.71 -3.50
C THR A 62 7.95 3.46 -2.30
N THR A 63 7.48 3.08 -1.11
CA THR A 63 7.84 3.70 0.17
C THR A 63 8.95 2.97 0.94
N ASP A 64 9.55 1.95 0.32
CA ASP A 64 10.62 1.15 0.92
C ASP A 64 11.88 2.01 1.03
N GLY A 65 12.49 2.09 2.22
CA GLY A 65 13.73 2.84 2.46
C GLY A 65 13.59 4.37 2.44
N LYS A 66 12.37 4.91 2.35
CA LYS A 66 12.13 6.36 2.27
C LYS A 66 11.48 6.93 3.53
N THR A 67 11.83 8.18 3.85
CA THR A 67 11.12 8.98 4.86
C THR A 67 9.74 9.41 4.34
N ILE A 68 8.93 10.00 5.22
CA ILE A 68 7.60 10.51 4.83
C ILE A 68 7.78 11.67 3.84
N GLU A 69 8.74 12.56 4.09
CA GLU A 69 9.03 13.75 3.28
C GLU A 69 9.45 13.37 1.85
N GLU A 70 10.32 12.36 1.72
CA GLU A 70 10.74 11.84 0.40
C GLU A 70 9.56 11.23 -0.38
N ASN A 71 8.67 10.52 0.32
CA ASN A 71 7.46 9.97 -0.30
C ASN A 71 6.50 11.08 -0.76
N ILE A 72 6.36 12.16 0.01
CA ILE A 72 5.54 13.32 -0.35
C ILE A 72 6.13 14.04 -1.57
N ASP A 73 7.44 14.25 -1.61
CA ASP A 73 8.09 14.89 -2.74
C ASP A 73 7.90 14.09 -4.05
N ASP A 74 7.95 12.76 -3.98
CA ASP A 74 7.62 11.89 -5.12
C ASP A 74 6.17 12.06 -5.62
N VAL A 75 5.21 12.20 -4.70
CA VAL A 75 3.80 12.49 -5.05
C VAL A 75 3.70 13.85 -5.74
N LEU A 76 4.28 14.89 -5.16
CA LEU A 76 4.23 16.25 -5.72
C LEU A 76 4.87 16.33 -7.11
N LYS A 77 6.00 15.64 -7.31
CA LYS A 77 6.64 15.51 -8.63
C LYS A 77 5.73 14.81 -9.64
N ALA A 78 5.02 13.76 -9.23
CA ALA A 78 4.08 13.06 -10.10
C ALA A 78 2.90 13.96 -10.51
N ILE A 79 2.32 14.71 -9.56
CA ILE A 79 1.22 15.65 -9.81
C ILE A 79 1.66 16.74 -10.80
N LYS A 80 2.82 17.35 -10.59
CA LYS A 80 3.36 18.38 -11.51
C LYS A 80 3.54 17.86 -12.93
N LYS A 81 4.03 16.62 -13.09
CA LYS A 81 4.17 15.98 -14.40
C LYS A 81 2.83 15.71 -15.07
N PHE A 82 1.85 15.26 -14.28
CA PHE A 82 0.49 15.02 -14.76
C PHE A 82 -0.15 16.33 -15.27
N GLN A 83 -0.10 17.40 -14.46
CA GLN A 83 -0.62 18.71 -14.85
C GLN A 83 -0.01 19.23 -16.16
N LYS A 84 1.32 19.14 -16.31
CA LYS A 84 2.01 19.56 -17.54
C LYS A 84 1.63 18.76 -18.79
N LYS A 85 1.28 17.48 -18.64
CA LYS A 85 0.86 16.63 -19.77
C LYS A 85 -0.57 16.98 -20.24
N HIS A 86 -1.35 17.60 -19.37
CA HIS A 86 -2.77 17.91 -19.58
C HIS A 86 -3.05 19.43 -19.56
N SER A 87 -2.02 20.26 -19.70
CA SER A 87 -2.11 21.70 -19.98
C SER A 87 -1.80 21.95 -21.45
#